data_AF-A0A7Y6YD77-F1
#
_entry.id   AF-A0A7Y6YD77-F1
#
_cell.length_a   1.000
_cell.length_b   1.000
_cell.length_c   1.000
_cell.angle_alpha   90.00
_cell.angle_beta   90.00
_cell.angle_gamma   90.00
#
_symmetry.space_group_name_H-M   'P 1'
#
loop_
_entity.id
_entity.type
_entity.pdbx_description
1 polymer ?
#
loop_
_entity_poly.entity_id
_entity_poly.type
_entity_poly.pdbx_seq_one_letter_code
_entity_poly.pdbx_strand_id
1 'polypeptide(L)' 'EIGIRRLEARPTATQCIDCKTLAEIKEKQTGG' A
#
# COMPACT_ATOMS: atom_id res chain seq x y z
N GLU A 1 -5.07 7.87 5.26
CA GLU A 1 -3.95 8.84 5.15
C GLU A 1 -2.61 8.09 5.12
N ILE A 2 -1.56 8.64 4.48
CA ILE A 2 -0.21 8.05 4.49
C ILE A 2 0.55 8.62 5.69
N GLY A 3 0.78 7.80 6.72
CA GLY A 3 1.46 8.26 7.94
C GLY A 3 2.91 8.71 7.68
N ILE A 4 3.37 9.72 8.42
CA ILE A 4 4.71 10.33 8.25
C ILE A 4 5.84 9.30 8.35
N ARG A 5 5.80 8.37 9.32
CA ARG A 5 6.80 7.31 9.47
C ARG A 5 6.93 6.43 8.23
N ARG A 6 5.83 6.23 7.49
CA ARG A 6 5.84 5.46 6.23
C ARG A 6 6.49 6.26 5.11
N LEU A 7 6.26 7.56 5.05
CA LEU A 7 6.92 8.45 4.08
C LEU A 7 8.41 8.61 4.39
N GLU A 8 8.81 8.70 5.66
CA GLU A 8 10.22 8.72 6.06
C GLU A 8 10.95 7.44 5.67
N ALA A 9 10.31 6.28 5.89
CA ALA A 9 10.88 5.00 5.46
C ALA A 9 10.83 4.80 3.94
N ARG A 10 9.81 5.35 3.27
CA ARG A 10 9.53 5.17 1.84
C ARG A 10 8.92 6.46 1.25
N PRO A 11 9.75 7.43 0.82
CA PRO A 11 9.28 8.76 0.42
C PRO A 11 8.47 8.78 -0.88
N THR A 12 8.52 7.70 -1.66
CA THR A 12 7.74 7.53 -2.89
C THR A 12 6.44 6.74 -2.68
N ALA A 13 6.08 6.43 -1.44
CA ALA A 13 4.84 5.71 -1.15
C ALA A 13 3.62 6.57 -1.52
N THR A 14 2.86 6.12 -2.52
CA THR A 14 1.63 6.78 -3.00
C THR A 14 0.34 6.22 -2.37
N GLN A 15 0.45 5.10 -1.66
CA GLN A 15 -0.68 4.43 -0.99
C GLN A 15 -0.43 4.27 0.51
N CYS A 16 -1.49 4.45 1.29
CA CYS A 16 -1.46 4.10 2.71
C CYS A 16 -1.33 2.59 2.90
N ILE A 17 -1.11 2.17 4.15
CA ILE A 17 -0.90 0.75 4.49
C ILE A 17 -2.13 -0.06 4.08
N ASP A 18 -3.33 0.37 4.46
CA ASP A 18 -4.57 -0.35 4.18
C ASP A 18 -4.85 -0.47 2.68
N CYS A 19 -4.69 0.63 1.91
CA CYS A 19 -4.86 0.59 0.46
C CYS A 19 -3.86 -0.35 -0.21
N LYS A 20 -2.60 -0.40 0.25
CA LYS A 20 -1.61 -1.35 -0.28
C LYS A 20 -2.03 -2.79 0.01
N THR A 21 -2.47 -3.07 1.24
CA THR A 21 -2.93 -4.41 1.63
C THR A 21 -4.12 -4.87 0.78
N LEU A 22 -5.10 -3.99 0.56
CA LEU A 22 -6.25 -4.28 -0.29
C LEU A 22 -5.85 -4.52 -1.74
N ALA A 23 -4.89 -3.73 -2.27
CA ALA A 23 -4.35 -3.95 -3.60
C ALA A 23 -3.69 -5.33 -3.72
N GLU A 24 -2.85 -5.71 -2.77
CA GLU A 24 -2.19 -7.03 -2.77
C GLU A 24 -3.19 -8.19 -2.65
N ILE A 25 -4.27 -8.03 -1.88
CA ILE A 25 -5.37 -9.02 -1.82
C ILE A 25 -6.06 -9.12 -3.18
N LYS A 26 -6.37 -7.99 -3.81
CA LYS A 26 -7.02 -7.96 -5.12
C LYS A 26 -6.13 -8.59 -6.19
N GLU A 27 -4.84 -8.28 -6.21
CA GLU A 27 -3.87 -8.90 -7.12
C GLU A 27 -3.85 -10.42 -6.97
N LYS A 28 -3.90 -10.94 -5.73
CA LYS A 28 -4.00 -12.38 -5.47
C LYS A 28 -5.32 -13.00 -5.95
N GLN A 29 -6.44 -12.27 -5.88
CA GLN A 29 -7.75 -12.77 -6.31
C GLN A 29 -7.95 -12.72 -7.83
N THR A 30 -7.31 -11.77 -8.51
CA THR A 30 -7.50 -11.54 -9.96
C THR A 30 -6.44 -12.24 -10.81
N GLY A 31 -5.36 -12.73 -10.21
CA GLY A 31 -4.26 -13.44 -10.89
C GLY A 31 -4.46 -14.96 -11.05
N GLY A 32 -5.71 -15.44 -10.99
CA GLY A 32 -6.10 -16.84 -11.19
C GLY A 32 -6.93 -17.04 -12.45
#